data_AF-A0A2E0T6S2-F1
#
_entry.id   AF-A0A2E0T6S2-F1
#
_cell.length_a   1.000
_cell.length_b   1.000
_cell.length_c   1.000
_cell.angle_alpha   90.00
_cell.angle_beta   90.00
_cell.angle_gamma   90.00
#
_symmetry.space_group_name_H-M   'P 1'
#
loop_
_entity.id
_entity.type
_entity.pdbx_description
1 polymer ?
#
loop_
_entity_poly.entity_id
_entity_poly.type
_entity_poly.pdbx_seq_one_letter_code
_entity_poly.pdbx_strand_id
1 'polypeptide(L)'
;MIDNNDQLDQVSKKIKEIKSRKLKYDSAEKQKRGRQISIAMRISIELIVSSIIGAVLGWYIDKWLDTKPIFLLIFLILGIVSGIKTAIRSSRQLYEDRDKNH
;
A
#
# COMPACT_ATOMS: atom_id res chain seq x y z
N MET A 1 -25.27 46.72 -28.88
CA MET A 1 -23.85 46.52 -28.51
C MET A 1 -23.82 45.32 -27.59
N ILE A 2 -23.28 44.19 -28.05
CA ILE A 2 -23.03 43.05 -27.16
C ILE A 2 -21.71 43.38 -26.45
N ASP A 3 -21.75 43.45 -25.13
CA ASP A 3 -20.62 43.87 -24.30
C ASP A 3 -19.56 42.77 -24.30
N ASN A 4 -18.34 43.10 -24.74
CA ASN A 4 -17.22 42.16 -24.80
C ASN A 4 -16.80 41.66 -23.41
N ASN A 5 -17.17 42.40 -22.35
CA ASN A 5 -16.80 42.07 -20.98
C ASN A 5 -17.50 40.78 -20.47
N ASP A 6 -18.73 40.53 -20.92
CA ASP A 6 -19.51 39.34 -20.53
C ASP A 6 -18.92 38.04 -21.09
N GLN A 7 -18.31 38.10 -22.28
CA GLN A 7 -17.65 36.94 -22.87
C GLN A 7 -16.35 36.58 -22.13
N LEU A 8 -15.61 37.59 -21.67
CA LEU A 8 -14.36 37.40 -20.93
C LEU A 8 -14.60 36.83 -19.53
N ASP A 9 -15.68 37.23 -18.87
CA ASP A 9 -16.06 36.67 -17.57
C ASP A 9 -16.43 35.19 -17.69
N GLN A 10 -17.20 34.82 -18.73
CA GLN A 10 -17.54 33.41 -18.99
C GLN A 10 -16.32 32.54 -19.28
N VAL A 11 -15.36 33.05 -20.05
CA VAL A 11 -14.10 32.34 -20.34
C VAL A 11 -13.28 32.15 -19.06
N SER A 12 -13.15 33.20 -18.25
CA SER A 12 -12.44 33.15 -16.96
C SER A 12 -13.07 32.15 -15.99
N LYS A 13 -14.40 32.11 -15.94
CA LYS A 13 -15.17 31.17 -15.13
C LYS A 13 -14.95 29.73 -15.58
N LYS A 14 -14.99 29.45 -16.89
CA LYS A 14 -14.68 28.12 -17.45
C LYS A 14 -13.24 27.69 -17.17
N ILE A 15 -12.26 28.59 -17.31
CA ILE A 15 -10.85 28.30 -17.00
C ILE A 15 -10.67 27.95 -15.52
N LYS A 16 -11.31 28.69 -14.61
CA LYS A 16 -11.27 28.43 -13.16
C LYS A 16 -11.89 27.07 -12.82
N GLU A 17 -13.00 26.73 -13.45
CA GLU A 17 -13.65 25.43 -13.30
C GLU A 17 -12.78 24.27 -13.82
N ILE A 18 -12.15 24.42 -14.99
CA ILE A 18 -11.22 23.43 -15.53
C ILE A 18 -9.99 23.27 -14.63
N LYS A 19 -9.40 24.37 -14.16
CA LYS A 19 -8.24 24.35 -13.25
C LYS A 19 -8.58 23.67 -11.92
N SER A 20 -9.73 24.01 -11.33
CA SER A 20 -10.20 23.38 -10.08
C SER A 20 -10.52 21.90 -10.25
N ARG A 21 -11.10 21.48 -11.38
CA ARG A 21 -11.26 20.05 -11.72
C ARG A 21 -9.90 19.35 -11.85
N LYS A 22 -8.94 19.95 -12.55
CA LYS A 22 -7.58 19.41 -12.69
C LYS A 22 -6.89 19.27 -11.34
N LEU A 23 -6.97 20.28 -10.47
CA LEU A 23 -6.39 20.22 -9.13
C LEU A 23 -7.01 19.11 -8.26
N LYS A 24 -8.34 18.94 -8.32
CA LYS A 24 -9.03 17.84 -7.62
C LYS A 24 -8.60 16.48 -8.18
N TYR A 25 -8.50 16.35 -9.50
CA TYR A 25 -8.04 15.12 -10.16
C TYR A 25 -6.59 14.79 -9.77
N ASP A 26 -5.66 15.75 -9.91
CA ASP A 26 -4.25 15.59 -9.56
C ASP A 26 -4.08 15.22 -8.07
N SER A 27 -4.88 15.82 -7.19
CA SER A 27 -4.86 15.53 -5.75
C SER A 27 -5.40 14.12 -5.44
N ALA A 28 -6.51 13.73 -6.06
CA ALA A 28 -7.07 12.39 -5.93
C ALA A 28 -6.13 11.31 -6.48
N GLU A 29 -5.46 11.59 -7.60
CA GLU A 29 -4.46 10.70 -8.19
C GLU A 29 -3.24 10.57 -7.29
N LYS A 30 -2.70 11.67 -6.75
CA LYS A 30 -1.61 11.64 -5.76
C LYS A 30 -2.00 10.85 -4.52
N GLN A 31 -3.22 11.02 -4.01
CA GLN A 31 -3.70 10.29 -2.84
C GLN A 31 -3.84 8.79 -3.13
N LYS A 32 -4.37 8.42 -4.31
CA LYS A 32 -4.46 7.03 -4.77
C LYS A 32 -3.06 6.40 -4.89
N ARG A 33 -2.11 7.12 -5.48
CA ARG A 33 -0.72 6.66 -5.64
C ARG A 33 -0.01 6.52 -4.29
N GLY A 34 -0.20 7.48 -3.38
CA GLY A 34 0.30 7.40 -2.01
C GLY A 34 -0.24 6.17 -1.28
N ARG A 35 -1.55 5.90 -1.38
CA ARG A 35 -2.17 4.71 -0.79
C ARG A 35 -1.58 3.41 -1.34
N GLN A 36 -1.37 3.31 -2.65
CA GLN A 36 -0.75 2.14 -3.28
C GLN A 36 0.68 1.90 -2.78
N ILE A 37 1.48 2.97 -2.67
CA ILE A 37 2.85 2.90 -2.13
C ILE A 37 2.83 2.45 -0.67
N SER A 38 1.94 3.00 0.17
CA SER A 38 1.82 2.59 1.57
C SER A 38 1.45 1.11 1.71
N ILE A 39 0.57 0.59 0.84
CA ILE A 39 0.20 -0.83 0.82
C ILE A 39 1.41 -1.69 0.44
N ALA A 40 2.12 -1.33 -0.64
CA ALA A 40 3.32 -2.06 -1.08
C ALA A 40 4.39 -2.08 0.02
N MET A 41 4.64 -0.94 0.66
CA MET A 41 5.62 -0.82 1.76
C MET A 41 5.25 -1.70 2.94
N ARG A 42 3.97 -1.71 3.34
CA ARG A 42 3.48 -2.58 4.42
C ARG A 42 3.70 -4.05 4.10
N ILE A 43 3.38 -4.49 2.89
CA ILE A 43 3.61 -5.87 2.45
C ILE A 43 5.09 -6.25 2.54
N SER A 44 5.97 -5.36 2.07
CA SER A 44 7.43 -5.58 2.16
C SER A 44 7.90 -5.68 3.62
N ILE A 45 7.44 -4.79 4.49
CA ILE A 45 7.79 -4.82 5.92
C ILE A 45 7.26 -6.10 6.59
N GLU A 46 6.01 -6.49 6.34
CA GLU A 46 5.40 -7.69 6.91
C GLU A 46 6.22 -8.95 6.57
N LEU A 47 6.69 -9.08 5.33
CA LEU A 47 7.56 -10.17 4.90
C LEU A 47 8.93 -10.17 5.58
N ILE A 48 9.56 -8.99 5.68
CA ILE A 48 10.89 -8.87 6.30
C ILE A 48 10.79 -9.19 7.80
N VAL A 49 9.80 -8.63 8.49
CA VAL A 49 9.58 -8.82 9.92
C VAL A 49 9.29 -10.30 10.23
N SER A 50 8.40 -10.94 9.48
CA SER A 50 8.09 -12.37 9.72
C SER A 50 9.28 -13.28 9.42
N SER A 51 10.09 -12.96 8.41
CA SER A 51 11.30 -13.71 8.08
C SER A 51 12.36 -13.59 9.18
N ILE A 52 12.58 -12.37 9.70
CA ILE A 52 13.52 -12.14 10.80
C ILE A 52 13.07 -12.87 12.07
N ILE A 53 11.78 -12.79 12.42
CA ILE A 53 11.23 -13.49 13.59
C ILE A 53 11.44 -15.01 13.44
N GLY A 54 11.13 -15.57 12.27
CA GLY A 54 11.37 -16.99 11.99
C GLY A 54 12.84 -17.37 12.11
N ALA A 55 13.74 -16.59 11.50
CA ALA A 55 15.18 -16.84 11.56
C ALA A 55 15.74 -16.78 12.99
N VAL A 56 15.33 -15.77 13.78
CA VAL A 56 15.76 -15.61 15.19
C VAL A 56 15.25 -16.77 16.04
N LEU A 57 13.98 -17.17 15.88
CA LEU A 57 13.41 -18.30 16.60
C LEU A 57 14.11 -19.62 16.24
N GLY A 58 14.30 -19.87 14.95
CA GLY A 58 14.98 -21.08 14.49
C GLY A 58 16.44 -21.14 14.93
N TRP A 59 17.17 -20.03 14.87
CA TRP A 59 18.55 -19.93 15.38
C TRP A 59 18.63 -20.15 16.89
N TYR A 60 17.68 -19.60 17.66
CA TYR A 60 17.62 -19.77 19.10
C TYR A 60 17.41 -21.24 19.48
N ILE A 61 16.52 -21.93 18.78
CA ILE A 61 16.26 -23.37 18.97
C ILE A 61 17.48 -24.20 18.55
N ASP A 62 18.07 -23.90 17.39
CA ASP A 62 19.27 -24.61 16.92
C ASP A 62 20.41 -24.52 17.93
N LYS A 63 20.62 -23.33 18.53
CA LYS A 63 21.63 -23.12 19.56
C LYS A 63 21.31 -23.84 20.87
N TRP A 64 20.04 -23.94 21.24
CA TRP A 64 19.63 -24.61 22.48
C TRP A 64 19.73 -26.13 22.37
N LEU A 65 19.46 -26.70 21.19
CA LEU A 65 19.52 -28.14 20.92
C LEU A 65 20.88 -28.59 20.35
N ASP A 66 21.82 -27.67 20.19
CA ASP A 66 23.13 -27.88 19.55
C ASP A 66 23.00 -28.55 18.17
N THR A 67 21.92 -28.23 17.46
CA THR A 67 21.63 -28.78 16.13
C THR A 67 22.30 -27.94 15.05
N LYS A 68 22.65 -28.60 13.95
CA LYS A 68 22.97 -27.92 12.67
C LYS A 68 21.79 -27.00 12.29
N PRO A 69 21.99 -25.95 11.46
CA PRO A 69 21.00 -24.88 11.20
C PRO A 69 19.74 -25.36 10.44
N ILE A 70 19.01 -26.29 11.03
CA ILE A 70 17.89 -27.03 10.48
C ILE A 70 16.60 -26.35 10.91
N PHE A 71 16.47 -26.02 12.20
CA PHE A 71 15.31 -25.27 12.68
C PHE A 71 15.33 -23.85 12.10
N LEU A 72 16.49 -23.21 11.97
CA LEU A 72 16.63 -21.95 11.25
C LEU A 72 16.02 -22.03 9.85
N LEU A 73 16.37 -23.06 9.07
CA LEU A 73 15.85 -23.20 7.70
C LEU A 73 14.33 -23.43 7.68
N ILE A 74 13.82 -24.29 8.57
CA ILE A 74 12.38 -24.58 8.68
C ILE A 74 11.62 -23.31 9.08
N PHE A 75 12.05 -22.63 10.15
CA PHE A 75 11.39 -21.43 10.65
C PHE A 75 11.54 -20.23 9.72
N LEU A 76 12.62 -20.16 8.93
CA LEU A 76 12.76 -19.16 7.87
C LEU A 76 11.68 -19.37 6.79
N ILE A 77 11.50 -20.60 6.32
CA ILE A 77 10.44 -20.93 5.35
C ILE A 77 9.06 -20.62 5.93
N LEU A 78 8.81 -21.01 7.19
CA LEU A 78 7.56 -20.68 7.88
C LEU A 78 7.34 -19.18 8.03
N GLY A 79 8.40 -18.41 8.31
CA GLY A 79 8.38 -16.95 8.38
C GLY A 79 7.98 -16.32 7.05
N ILE A 80 8.53 -16.83 5.94
CA ILE A 80 8.18 -16.37 4.58
C ILE A 80 6.71 -16.71 4.27
N VAL A 81 6.28 -17.94 4.51
CA VAL A 81 4.88 -18.37 4.28
C VAL A 81 3.91 -17.55 5.12
N SER A 82 4.23 -17.28 6.38
CA SER A 82 3.43 -16.45 7.28
C SER A 82 3.31 -15.01 6.76
N GLY A 83 4.43 -14.43 6.30
CA GLY A 83 4.45 -13.09 5.73
C GLY A 83 3.61 -12.97 4.46
N ILE A 84 3.70 -13.96 3.55
CA ILE A 84 2.88 -14.00 2.34
C ILE A 84 1.39 -14.12 2.69
N LYS A 85 1.02 -15.01 3.62
CA LYS A 85 -0.38 -15.17 4.06
C LYS A 85 -0.94 -13.88 4.66
N THR A 86 -0.13 -13.13 5.41
CA THR A 86 -0.51 -11.82 5.96
C THR A 86 -0.68 -10.79 4.85
N ALA A 87 0.26 -10.70 3.91
CA ALA A 87 0.18 -9.77 2.78
C ALA A 87 -1.07 -9.99 1.91
N ILE A 88 -1.43 -11.25 1.65
CA ILE A 88 -2.65 -11.61 0.90
C ILE A 88 -3.90 -11.21 1.69
N ARG A 89 -3.92 -11.44 3.01
CA ARG A 89 -5.05 -11.02 3.86
C ARG A 89 -5.20 -9.50 3.91
N SER A 90 -4.10 -8.77 4.09
CA SER A 90 -4.05 -7.30 4.11
C SER A 90 -4.54 -6.71 2.79
N SER A 91 -4.15 -7.29 1.66
CA SER A 91 -4.62 -6.85 0.35
C SER A 91 -6.12 -7.14 0.16
N ARG A 92 -6.61 -8.32 0.54
CA ARG A 92 -8.04 -8.69 0.43
C ARG A 92 -8.97 -7.77 1.23
N GLN A 93 -8.57 -7.36 2.44
CA GLN A 93 -9.34 -6.40 3.25
C GLN A 93 -9.53 -5.05 2.55
N LEU A 94 -8.52 -4.60 1.80
CA LEU A 94 -8.57 -3.33 1.06
C LEU A 94 -9.44 -3.41 -0.20
N TYR A 95 -9.64 -4.61 -0.76
CA TYR A 95 -10.56 -4.84 -1.87
C TYR A 95 -12.00 -5.05 -1.39
N GLU A 96 -12.21 -5.80 -0.31
CA GLU A 96 -13.55 -6.03 0.27
C GLU A 96 -14.18 -4.76 0.88
N ASP A 97 -13.39 -3.83 1.43
CA ASP A 97 -13.90 -2.53 1.94
C ASP A 97 -14.39 -1.58 0.83
N ARG A 98 -13.96 -1.79 -0.43
CA ARG A 98 -14.45 -0.99 -1.57
C ARG A 98 -15.79 -1.47 -2.11
N ASP A 99 -16.13 -2.75 -1.91
CA ASP A 99 -17.33 -3.38 -2.48
C ASP A 99 -18.56 -3.23 -1.57
N LYS A 100 -18.37 -2.98 -0.27
CA LYS A 100 -19.48 -2.78 0.70
C LYS A 100 -19.94 -1.32 0.83
N ASN A 101 -19.30 -0.37 0.15
CA ASN A 101 -19.64 1.06 0.16
C ASN A 101 -20.19 1.56 -1.18
N HIS A 102 -20.54 0.66 -2.09
CA HIS A 102 -21.54 0.88 -3.14
C HIS A 102 -22.81 0.10 -2.78
#